data_AF-A0AAD8LI90-F1
#
_entry.id   AF-A0AAD8LI90-F1
#
_cell.length_a   1.000
_cell.length_b   1.000
_cell.length_c   1.000
_cell.angle_alpha   90.00
_cell.angle_beta   90.00
_cell.angle_gamma   90.00
#
_symmetry.space_group_name_H-M   'P 1'
#
loop_
_entity.id
_entity.type
_entity.pdbx_description
1 polymer ?
#
loop_
_entity_poly.entity_id
_entity_poly.type
_entity_poly.pdbx_seq_one_letter_code
_entity_poly.pdbx_strand_id
1 'polypeptide(L)'
;MNIVPIPNPRVFFDIAIGGRNAGRMIFELFMDRLPYTCENFRALCTGETGLGYYLRPRWYKDTPIHRIKPGFICQGGNFNTGNSYGGESIYGQYMRDESYAYLHSKRGVLGMAKTRFKNSNASQFYITFKPCSHLDNKMVVFGHLEYGEDVLDAIENQGTMLGRPKRPVTIFNCGEIPLDCIYDPEINNPVRKDSTLYVVNTNREKPTFCEERWQAETSCKRVIPDEVYKRAHFNF
;
A
#
# COMPACT_ATOMS: atom_id res chain seq x y z
N MET A 1 1.83 -33.11 3.38
CA MET A 1 1.51 -31.95 4.23
C MET A 1 0.43 -31.16 3.52
N ASN A 2 -0.71 -30.91 4.15
CA ASN A 2 -1.71 -30.01 3.57
C ASN A 2 -1.15 -28.59 3.66
N ILE A 3 -0.82 -27.99 2.52
CA ILE A 3 -0.36 -26.61 2.45
C ILE A 3 -1.58 -25.74 2.70
N VAL A 4 -1.60 -25.06 3.85
CA VAL A 4 -2.64 -24.07 4.16
C VAL A 4 -2.30 -22.80 3.38
N PRO A 5 -3.20 -22.28 2.53
CA PRO A 5 -2.97 -21.03 1.84
C PRO A 5 -2.76 -19.89 2.86
N ILE A 6 -1.78 -19.03 2.61
CA ILE A 6 -1.50 -17.87 3.45
C ILE A 6 -2.31 -16.69 2.90
N PRO A 7 -3.10 -15.98 3.73
CA PRO A 7 -3.81 -14.78 3.27
C PRO A 7 -2.82 -13.69 2.84
N ASN A 8 -3.24 -12.86 1.90
CA ASN A 8 -2.49 -11.65 1.56
C ASN A 8 -2.28 -10.75 2.81
N PRO A 9 -1.12 -10.09 2.96
CA PRO A 9 -0.85 -9.22 4.10
C PRO A 9 -1.83 -8.05 4.18
N ARG A 10 -2.15 -7.62 5.40
CA ARG A 10 -2.87 -6.36 5.65
C ARG A 10 -1.96 -5.38 6.37
N VAL A 11 -1.97 -4.13 5.93
CA VAL A 11 -1.28 -3.02 6.59
C VAL A 11 -2.26 -1.94 6.98
N PHE A 12 -1.91 -1.12 7.97
CA PHE A 12 -2.75 -0.04 8.43
C PHE A 12 -2.05 1.31 8.44
N PHE A 13 -2.85 2.36 8.29
CA PHE A 13 -2.49 3.75 8.56
C PHE A 13 -3.44 4.34 9.59
N ASP A 14 -2.91 4.90 10.67
CA ASP A 14 -3.65 5.78 11.56
C ASP A 14 -3.43 7.23 11.10
N ILE A 15 -4.52 7.92 10.79
CA ILE A 15 -4.49 9.22 10.12
C ILE A 15 -4.80 10.34 11.10
N ALA A 16 -4.06 11.43 11.02
CA ALA A 16 -4.35 12.68 11.70
C ALA A 16 -4.65 13.78 10.69
N ILE A 17 -5.73 14.54 10.91
CA ILE A 17 -6.11 15.72 10.11
C ILE A 17 -6.06 16.95 11.01
N GLY A 18 -5.19 17.91 10.68
CA GLY A 18 -4.95 19.10 11.51
C GLY A 18 -4.50 18.75 12.93
N GLY A 19 -3.73 17.67 13.09
CA GLY A 19 -3.23 17.20 14.39
C GLY A 19 -4.24 16.41 15.23
N ARG A 20 -5.44 16.11 14.71
CA ARG A 20 -6.45 15.31 15.40
C ARG A 20 -6.59 13.95 14.75
N ASN A 21 -6.70 12.89 15.55
CA ASN A 21 -6.94 11.54 15.07
C ASN A 21 -8.25 11.50 14.25
N ALA A 22 -8.15 11.05 13.00
CA ALA A 22 -9.24 10.94 12.04
C ALA A 22 -9.68 9.49 11.81
N GLY A 23 -8.98 8.51 12.40
CA GLY A 23 -9.30 7.08 12.31
C GLY A 23 -8.21 6.26 11.61
N ARG A 24 -8.51 4.97 11.46
CA ARG A 24 -7.62 3.96 10.86
C ARG A 24 -8.12 3.55 9.48
N MET A 25 -7.17 3.39 8.57
CA MET A 25 -7.36 2.75 7.27
C MET A 25 -6.63 1.40 7.26
N ILE A 26 -7.24 0.36 6.68
CA ILE A 26 -6.61 -0.96 6.50
C ILE A 26 -6.63 -1.33 5.02
N PHE A 27 -5.49 -1.79 4.51
CA PHE A 27 -5.30 -2.16 3.12
C PHE A 27 -4.86 -3.62 3.00
N GLU A 28 -5.49 -4.36 2.09
CA GLU A 28 -4.94 -5.64 1.59
C GLU A 28 -3.89 -5.35 0.53
N LEU A 29 -2.77 -6.07 0.59
CA LEU A 29 -1.70 -6.03 -0.40
C LEU A 29 -1.71 -7.31 -1.24
N PHE A 30 -1.76 -7.20 -2.57
CA PHE A 30 -1.85 -8.34 -3.51
C PHE A 30 -0.50 -9.08 -3.66
N MET A 31 0.07 -9.56 -2.56
CA MET A 31 1.40 -10.15 -2.49
C MET A 31 1.51 -11.47 -3.28
N ASP A 32 0.40 -12.16 -3.46
CA ASP A 32 0.29 -13.36 -4.31
C ASP A 32 0.49 -13.08 -5.82
N ARG A 33 0.43 -11.81 -6.24
CA ARG A 33 0.66 -11.38 -7.64
C ARG A 33 1.79 -10.35 -7.76
N LEU A 34 1.95 -9.46 -6.79
CA LEU A 34 2.93 -8.36 -6.80
C LEU A 34 3.86 -8.40 -5.57
N PRO A 35 4.61 -9.50 -5.34
CA PRO A 35 5.38 -9.67 -4.12
C PRO A 35 6.42 -8.58 -3.87
N TYR A 36 7.11 -8.07 -4.90
CA TYR A 36 8.15 -7.04 -4.69
C TYR A 36 7.53 -5.68 -4.33
N THR A 37 6.45 -5.31 -5.00
CA THR A 37 5.75 -4.04 -4.74
C THR A 37 5.08 -4.06 -3.36
N CYS A 38 4.43 -5.18 -3.03
CA CYS A 38 3.76 -5.35 -1.75
C CYS A 38 4.76 -5.39 -0.59
N GLU A 39 5.87 -6.11 -0.73
CA GLU A 39 6.90 -6.19 0.31
C GLU A 39 7.55 -4.83 0.57
N ASN A 40 7.84 -4.06 -0.49
CA ASN A 40 8.31 -2.70 -0.35
C ASN A 40 7.35 -1.85 0.49
N PHE A 41 6.05 -1.90 0.20
CA PHE A 41 5.07 -1.13 0.94
C PHE A 41 4.90 -1.61 2.39
N ARG A 42 4.84 -2.92 2.61
CA ARG A 42 4.72 -3.55 3.94
C ARG A 42 5.88 -3.16 4.85
N ALA A 43 7.11 -3.34 4.38
CA ALA A 43 8.32 -3.01 5.12
C ALA A 43 8.45 -1.49 5.41
N LEU A 44 7.91 -0.63 4.55
CA LEU A 44 7.81 0.81 4.81
C LEU A 44 6.70 1.16 5.82
N CYS A 45 5.67 0.33 5.97
CA CYS A 45 4.68 0.47 7.04
C CYS A 45 5.27 0.06 8.39
N THR A 46 6.06 -1.01 8.46
CA THR A 46 6.66 -1.50 9.71
C THR A 46 7.90 -0.71 10.12
N GLY A 47 8.65 -0.19 9.15
CA GLY A 47 9.94 0.48 9.39
C GLY A 47 11.06 -0.48 9.79
N GLU A 48 10.87 -1.79 9.65
CA GLU A 48 11.84 -2.82 10.03
C GLU A 48 13.19 -2.70 9.31
N THR A 49 13.21 -1.99 8.18
CA THR A 49 14.40 -1.80 7.36
C THR A 49 15.28 -0.63 7.82
N GLY A 50 14.90 0.07 8.89
CA GLY A 50 15.71 1.10 9.55
C GLY A 50 15.91 2.36 8.72
N LEU A 51 17.18 2.77 8.58
CA LEU A 51 17.56 3.95 7.81
C LEU A 51 17.71 3.62 6.32
N GLY A 52 17.25 4.52 5.46
CA GLY A 52 17.42 4.46 4.02
C GLY A 52 18.78 4.98 3.54
N TYR A 53 18.97 5.03 2.22
CA TYR A 53 20.17 5.50 1.54
C TYR A 53 20.59 6.91 1.97
N TYR A 54 19.62 7.78 2.24
CA TYR A 54 19.87 9.16 2.67
C TYR A 54 20.09 9.31 4.19
N LEU A 55 20.33 8.21 4.91
CA LEU A 55 20.45 8.16 6.37
C LEU A 55 19.23 8.78 7.08
N ARG A 56 18.06 8.66 6.46
CA ARG A 56 16.77 9.08 7.01
C ARG A 56 15.92 7.87 7.37
N PRO A 57 15.02 8.01 8.36
CA PRO A 57 13.89 7.12 8.55
C PRO A 57 13.29 6.59 7.25
N ARG A 58 13.30 5.27 7.04
CA ARG A 58 12.67 4.61 5.90
C ARG A 58 11.37 3.95 6.34
N TRP A 59 10.38 4.78 6.66
CA TRP A 59 9.03 4.34 7.06
C TRP A 59 7.98 5.43 6.82
N TYR A 60 6.69 5.04 6.81
CA TYR A 60 5.57 5.97 6.59
C TYR A 60 5.08 6.70 7.84
N LYS A 61 5.45 6.25 9.04
CA LYS A 61 5.11 6.92 10.29
C LYS A 61 5.63 8.36 10.28
N ASP A 62 4.77 9.27 10.70
CA ASP A 62 4.95 10.72 10.74
C ASP A 62 5.15 11.38 9.36
N THR A 63 4.72 10.72 8.28
CA THR A 63 4.82 11.27 6.92
C THR A 63 3.51 11.92 6.45
N PRO A 64 3.57 12.98 5.62
CA PRO A 64 2.39 13.66 5.13
C PRO A 64 1.76 12.98 3.90
N ILE A 65 0.43 13.04 3.84
CA ILE A 65 -0.32 12.95 2.58
C ILE A 65 -0.22 14.34 1.92
N HIS A 66 0.81 14.52 1.09
CA HIS A 66 1.22 15.83 0.60
C HIS A 66 0.39 16.33 -0.59
N ARG A 67 -0.38 15.46 -1.26
CA ARG A 67 -1.21 15.84 -2.41
C ARG A 67 -2.57 15.16 -2.36
N ILE A 68 -3.65 15.93 -2.33
CA ILE A 68 -5.04 15.47 -2.30
C ILE A 68 -5.84 16.23 -3.37
N LYS A 69 -6.22 15.53 -4.43
CA LYS A 69 -7.09 16.05 -5.50
C LYS A 69 -8.47 15.39 -5.40
N PRO A 70 -9.51 16.10 -4.92
CA PRO A 70 -10.85 15.56 -4.81
C PRO A 70 -11.35 15.02 -6.15
N GLY A 71 -12.06 13.89 -6.11
CA GLY A 71 -12.52 13.18 -7.30
C GLY A 71 -11.39 12.57 -8.13
N PHE A 72 -10.19 12.40 -7.57
CA PHE A 72 -9.08 11.73 -8.23
C PHE A 72 -8.31 10.81 -7.28
N ILE A 73 -7.35 11.36 -6.53
CA ILE A 73 -6.47 10.60 -5.64
C ILE A 73 -5.99 11.45 -4.46
N CYS A 74 -5.62 10.79 -3.36
CA CYS A 74 -4.62 11.30 -2.41
C CYS A 74 -3.29 10.59 -2.62
N GLN A 75 -2.17 11.27 -2.35
CA GLN A 75 -0.81 10.80 -2.57
C GLN A 75 0.06 11.17 -1.38
N GLY A 76 0.87 10.19 -0.96
CA GLY A 76 1.77 10.26 0.19
C GLY A 76 3.06 9.48 -0.05
N GLY A 77 3.75 9.12 1.03
CA GLY A 77 4.86 8.18 0.99
C GLY A 77 6.24 8.76 0.69
N ASN A 78 6.39 10.08 0.70
CA ASN A 78 7.73 10.70 0.67
C ASN A 78 8.21 11.01 2.09
N PHE A 79 8.88 10.04 2.72
CA PHE A 79 9.49 10.20 4.03
C PHE A 79 10.80 11.00 4.02
N ASN A 80 11.45 11.17 2.87
CA ASN A 80 12.71 11.92 2.82
C ASN A 80 12.48 13.42 2.94
N THR A 81 11.51 14.00 2.21
CA THR A 81 11.31 15.46 2.16
C THR A 81 9.89 15.89 2.51
N GLY A 82 8.93 14.96 2.61
CA GLY A 82 7.53 15.28 2.89
C GLY A 82 6.80 16.01 1.76
N ASN A 83 7.38 16.11 0.57
CA ASN A 83 6.80 16.79 -0.58
C ASN A 83 6.66 15.85 -1.79
N SER A 84 6.37 16.37 -2.98
CA SER A 84 6.18 15.53 -4.18
C SER A 84 7.48 14.97 -4.79
N TYR A 85 8.66 15.34 -4.28
CA TYR A 85 9.97 15.01 -4.84
C TYR A 85 10.82 14.17 -3.88
N GLY A 86 11.17 12.96 -4.28
CA GLY A 86 11.96 12.02 -3.49
C GLY A 86 11.19 10.74 -3.16
N GLY A 87 11.60 10.09 -2.08
CA GLY A 87 11.25 8.70 -1.80
C GLY A 87 12.35 7.75 -2.26
N GLU A 88 12.40 6.58 -1.64
CA GLU A 88 13.27 5.47 -2.00
C GLU A 88 12.57 4.15 -1.65
N SER A 89 12.88 3.08 -2.38
CA SER A 89 12.36 1.75 -2.06
C SER A 89 13.25 1.05 -1.02
N ILE A 90 12.77 -0.08 -0.49
CA ILE A 90 13.61 -0.96 0.33
C ILE A 90 14.75 -1.61 -0.47
N TYR A 91 14.68 -1.60 -1.80
CA TYR A 91 15.64 -2.18 -2.74
C TYR A 91 16.66 -1.17 -3.29
N GLY A 92 16.64 0.08 -2.81
CA GLY A 92 17.43 1.19 -3.32
C GLY A 92 16.55 2.33 -3.82
N GLN A 93 17.09 3.24 -4.64
CA GLN A 93 16.36 4.45 -5.04
C GLN A 93 15.05 4.16 -5.78
N TYR A 94 15.06 3.23 -6.74
CA TYR A 94 13.91 2.89 -7.56
C TYR A 94 13.73 1.37 -7.70
N MET A 95 12.48 0.96 -7.94
CA MET A 95 12.09 -0.40 -8.29
C MET A 95 11.29 -0.41 -9.61
N ARG A 96 11.36 -1.56 -10.29
CA ARG A 96 10.71 -1.78 -11.58
C ARG A 96 9.19 -1.71 -11.49
N ASP A 97 8.55 -1.52 -12.63
CA ASP A 97 7.12 -1.80 -12.77
C ASP A 97 6.94 -3.32 -12.74
N GLU A 98 6.29 -3.85 -11.70
CA GLU A 98 6.15 -5.30 -11.51
C GLU A 98 5.06 -5.89 -12.41
N SER A 99 3.84 -5.35 -12.29
CA SER A 99 2.67 -5.78 -13.06
C SER A 99 1.64 -4.64 -13.20
N TYR A 100 0.87 -4.66 -14.29
CA TYR A 100 -0.30 -3.84 -14.56
C TYR A 100 -1.59 -4.68 -14.65
N ALA A 101 -1.60 -5.89 -14.08
CA ALA A 101 -2.72 -6.80 -14.13
C ALA A 101 -3.96 -6.29 -13.38
N TYR A 102 -3.79 -5.58 -12.27
CA TYR A 102 -4.90 -4.92 -11.57
C TYR A 102 -5.19 -3.54 -12.17
N LEU A 103 -6.49 -3.27 -12.35
CA LEU A 103 -6.99 -2.01 -12.93
C LEU A 103 -7.37 -1.02 -11.84
N HIS A 104 -7.38 0.27 -12.19
CA HIS A 104 -7.90 1.35 -11.36
C HIS A 104 -9.43 1.39 -11.43
N SER A 105 -10.10 0.27 -11.18
CA SER A 105 -11.52 0.10 -11.49
C SER A 105 -12.48 0.66 -10.43
N LYS A 106 -11.98 1.04 -9.25
CA LYS A 106 -12.82 1.50 -8.13
C LYS A 106 -12.17 2.58 -7.27
N ARG A 107 -12.92 3.08 -6.28
CA ARG A 107 -12.43 3.86 -5.14
C ARG A 107 -11.60 2.98 -4.21
N GLY A 108 -10.63 3.57 -3.51
CA GLY A 108 -9.79 2.89 -2.54
C GLY A 108 -8.71 2.00 -3.17
N VAL A 109 -8.42 2.15 -4.46
CA VAL A 109 -7.30 1.43 -5.11
C VAL A 109 -5.99 2.01 -4.60
N LEU A 110 -5.10 1.16 -4.11
CA LEU A 110 -3.75 1.51 -3.68
C LEU A 110 -2.76 1.23 -4.83
N GLY A 111 -2.03 2.27 -5.24
CA GLY A 111 -1.08 2.16 -6.36
C GLY A 111 0.20 2.98 -6.16
N MET A 112 1.24 2.62 -6.91
CA MET A 112 2.56 3.25 -6.81
C MET A 112 2.58 4.56 -7.59
N ALA A 113 2.90 5.65 -6.89
CA ALA A 113 3.26 6.90 -7.55
C ALA A 113 4.71 6.79 -8.01
N LYS A 114 4.96 7.16 -9.27
CA LYS A 114 6.29 7.16 -9.86
C LYS A 114 6.53 8.42 -10.68
N THR A 115 7.77 8.60 -11.10
CA THR A 115 8.13 9.67 -12.03
C THR A 115 7.53 9.43 -13.42
N ARG A 116 7.75 10.34 -14.37
CA ARG A 116 7.35 10.11 -15.77
C ARG A 116 8.03 8.91 -16.44
N PHE A 117 9.10 8.36 -15.84
CA PHE A 117 9.88 7.27 -16.39
C PHE A 117 9.34 5.91 -15.96
N LYS A 118 9.40 4.92 -16.86
CA LYS A 118 9.17 3.51 -16.51
C LYS A 118 10.19 3.07 -15.44
N ASN A 119 9.82 2.08 -14.62
CA ASN A 119 10.69 1.49 -13.61
C ASN A 119 11.25 2.51 -12.59
N SER A 120 10.42 3.46 -12.18
CA SER A 120 10.79 4.50 -11.21
C SER A 120 9.88 4.52 -9.97
N ASN A 121 9.29 3.37 -9.63
CA ASN A 121 8.53 3.22 -8.38
C ASN A 121 9.51 3.32 -7.20
N ALA A 122 9.06 3.83 -6.06
CA ALA A 122 9.89 3.97 -4.87
C ALA A 122 9.03 3.77 -3.62
N SER A 123 8.84 4.81 -2.80
CA SER A 123 7.96 4.80 -1.63
C SER A 123 6.68 5.60 -1.82
N GLN A 124 6.59 6.47 -2.83
CA GLN A 124 5.38 7.26 -3.00
C GLN A 124 4.24 6.38 -3.50
N PHE A 125 3.06 6.60 -2.95
CA PHE A 125 1.85 5.85 -3.28
C PHE A 125 0.67 6.81 -3.44
N TYR A 126 -0.41 6.32 -4.03
CA TYR A 126 -1.69 6.99 -4.05
C TYR A 126 -2.85 6.06 -3.68
N ILE A 127 -3.94 6.65 -3.21
CA ILE A 127 -5.22 5.99 -3.00
C ILE A 127 -6.28 6.70 -3.85
N THR A 128 -7.04 5.95 -4.63
CA THR A 128 -8.06 6.52 -5.52
C THR A 128 -9.33 6.93 -4.78
N PHE A 129 -9.92 8.05 -5.20
CA PHE A 129 -11.26 8.46 -4.75
C PHE A 129 -12.38 7.97 -5.69
N LYS A 130 -12.01 7.51 -6.89
CA LYS A 130 -12.93 6.98 -7.91
C LYS A 130 -12.19 6.08 -8.90
N PRO A 131 -12.88 5.39 -9.82
CA PRO A 131 -12.22 4.69 -10.92
C PRO A 131 -11.34 5.64 -11.75
N CYS A 132 -10.10 5.21 -12.05
CA CYS A 132 -9.06 6.01 -12.71
C CYS A 132 -8.41 5.27 -13.89
N SER A 133 -9.20 4.75 -14.83
CA SER A 133 -8.71 3.92 -15.97
C SER A 133 -7.62 4.56 -16.84
N HIS A 134 -7.52 5.89 -16.86
CA HIS A 134 -6.43 6.60 -17.55
C HIS A 134 -5.02 6.33 -16.95
N LEU A 135 -4.94 5.76 -15.75
CA LEU A 135 -3.72 5.30 -15.07
C LEU A 135 -3.37 3.84 -15.39
N ASP A 136 -4.29 3.07 -15.98
CA ASP A 136 -4.04 1.66 -16.34
C ASP A 136 -2.88 1.55 -17.33
N ASN A 137 -2.08 0.48 -17.20
CA ASN A 137 -0.82 0.25 -17.94
C ASN A 137 0.25 1.33 -17.76
N LYS A 138 0.03 2.28 -16.84
CA LYS A 138 0.98 3.35 -16.53
C LYS A 138 1.42 3.29 -15.08
N MET A 139 0.52 3.03 -14.14
CA MET A 139 0.83 2.96 -12.71
C MET A 139 0.48 1.56 -12.17
N VAL A 140 1.32 1.05 -11.27
CA VAL A 140 1.15 -0.29 -10.67
C VAL A 140 0.10 -0.22 -9.57
N VAL A 141 -0.93 -1.08 -9.66
CA VAL A 141 -1.89 -1.32 -8.58
C VAL A 141 -1.45 -2.55 -7.80
N PHE A 142 -1.33 -2.42 -6.48
CA PHE A 142 -0.79 -3.48 -5.62
C PHE A 142 -1.61 -3.74 -4.35
N GLY A 143 -2.73 -3.05 -4.18
CA GLY A 143 -3.61 -3.29 -3.04
C GLY A 143 -4.91 -2.50 -3.12
N HIS A 144 -5.72 -2.60 -2.07
CA HIS A 144 -6.94 -1.79 -1.95
C HIS A 144 -7.35 -1.60 -0.48
N LEU A 145 -8.17 -0.56 -0.27
CA LEU A 145 -8.76 -0.21 1.02
C LEU A 145 -9.88 -1.19 1.40
N GLU A 146 -9.66 -1.95 2.46
CA GLU A 146 -10.66 -2.85 3.05
C GLU A 146 -11.49 -2.18 4.17
N TYR A 147 -10.88 -1.26 4.94
CA TYR A 147 -11.52 -0.55 6.05
C TYR A 147 -11.10 0.93 6.11
N GLY A 148 -12.01 1.81 6.53
CA GLY A 148 -11.75 3.24 6.73
C GLY A 148 -12.16 4.14 5.56
N GLU A 149 -13.32 3.89 4.92
CA GLU A 149 -13.85 4.80 3.87
C GLU A 149 -14.23 6.16 4.42
N ASP A 150 -14.76 6.20 5.63
CA ASP A 150 -15.04 7.45 6.36
C ASP A 150 -13.75 8.27 6.56
N VAL A 151 -12.63 7.60 6.82
CA VAL A 151 -11.31 8.23 6.87
C VAL A 151 -10.88 8.72 5.48
N LEU A 152 -11.08 7.90 4.43
CA LEU A 152 -10.78 8.29 3.05
C LEU A 152 -11.61 9.51 2.60
N ASP A 153 -12.90 9.57 2.96
CA ASP A 153 -13.79 10.71 2.74
C ASP A 153 -13.29 11.95 3.49
N ALA A 154 -12.89 11.78 4.75
CA ALA A 154 -12.33 12.87 5.56
C ALA A 154 -11.04 13.44 4.94
N ILE A 155 -10.17 12.58 4.40
CA ILE A 155 -8.97 12.97 3.64
C ILE A 155 -9.37 13.71 2.36
N GLU A 156 -10.29 13.18 1.56
CA GLU A 156 -10.75 13.80 0.31
C GLU A 156 -11.26 15.23 0.53
N ASN A 157 -12.00 15.44 1.62
CA ASN A 157 -12.53 16.75 2.02
C ASN A 157 -11.43 17.79 2.33
N GLN A 158 -10.21 17.35 2.61
CA GLN A 158 -9.05 18.24 2.77
C GLN A 158 -8.40 18.62 1.43
N GLY A 159 -8.82 18.04 0.31
CA GLY A 159 -8.21 18.30 -0.98
C GLY A 159 -8.53 19.67 -1.59
N THR A 160 -7.70 20.05 -2.57
CA THR A 160 -7.89 21.24 -3.40
C THR A 160 -7.65 20.89 -4.87
N MET A 161 -8.06 21.79 -5.78
CA MET A 161 -7.85 21.59 -7.22
C MET A 161 -6.35 21.46 -7.59
N LEU A 162 -5.49 22.24 -6.91
CA LEU A 162 -4.04 22.20 -7.10
C LEU A 162 -3.39 21.00 -6.40
N GLY A 163 -4.11 20.33 -5.50
CA GLY A 163 -3.66 19.16 -4.77
C GLY A 163 -3.08 19.47 -3.39
N ARG A 164 -2.76 20.72 -3.05
CA ARG A 164 -2.26 21.03 -1.70
C ARG A 164 -3.39 20.87 -0.66
N PRO A 165 -3.21 20.10 0.43
CA PRO A 165 -4.24 19.95 1.45
C PRO A 165 -4.60 21.27 2.16
N LYS A 166 -5.89 21.45 2.50
CA LYS A 166 -6.42 22.56 3.32
C LYS A 166 -5.85 22.56 4.73
N ARG A 167 -5.72 21.36 5.31
CA ARG A 167 -5.11 21.09 6.62
C ARG A 167 -4.06 20.00 6.46
N PRO A 168 -3.01 19.96 7.30
CA PRO A 168 -2.06 18.86 7.31
C PRO A 168 -2.79 17.52 7.50
N VAL A 169 -2.48 16.55 6.64
CA VAL A 169 -2.95 15.16 6.74
C VAL A 169 -1.70 14.29 6.89
N THR A 170 -1.59 13.57 7.99
CA THR A 170 -0.37 12.83 8.38
C THR A 170 -0.71 11.41 8.75
N ILE A 171 0.15 10.48 8.37
CA ILE A 171 0.14 9.09 8.86
C ILE A 171 0.89 9.10 10.19
N PHE A 172 0.20 9.27 11.32
CA PHE A 172 0.88 9.40 12.62
C PHE A 172 1.32 8.04 13.19
N ASN A 173 0.77 6.96 12.66
CA ASN A 173 1.19 5.60 12.97
C ASN A 173 0.84 4.66 11.81
N CYS A 174 1.64 3.61 11.63
CA CYS A 174 1.43 2.61 10.59
C CYS A 174 2.08 1.28 10.99
N GLY A 175 1.71 0.21 10.30
CA GLY A 175 2.28 -1.10 10.54
C GLY A 175 1.58 -2.20 9.77
N GLU A 176 1.94 -3.43 10.09
CA GLU A 176 1.34 -4.64 9.56
C GLU A 176 0.39 -5.27 10.60
N ILE A 177 -0.70 -5.84 10.12
CA ILE A 177 -1.59 -6.68 10.93
C ILE A 177 -1.01 -8.11 10.91
N PRO A 178 -0.75 -8.73 12.08
CA PRO A 178 -0.22 -10.10 12.13
C PRO A 178 -1.07 -11.08 11.33
N LEU A 179 -0.42 -11.96 10.55
CA LEU A 179 -1.10 -12.94 9.68
C LEU A 179 -2.04 -13.88 10.46
N ASP A 180 -1.68 -14.24 11.69
CA ASP A 180 -2.50 -15.08 12.58
C ASP A 180 -3.70 -14.35 13.18
N CYS A 181 -3.89 -13.06 12.87
CA CYS A 181 -5.04 -12.24 13.23
C CYS A 181 -5.98 -11.94 12.04
N ILE A 182 -5.63 -12.33 10.82
CA ILE A 182 -6.40 -12.05 9.60
C ILE A 182 -7.27 -13.26 9.28
N TYR A 183 -8.59 -13.08 9.20
CA TYR A 183 -9.50 -14.09 8.67
C TYR A 183 -9.85 -13.78 7.21
N ASP A 184 -9.60 -14.73 6.31
CA ASP A 184 -10.04 -14.67 4.92
C ASP A 184 -11.01 -15.82 4.61
N PRO A 185 -12.30 -15.53 4.36
CA PRO A 185 -13.31 -16.55 4.12
C PRO A 185 -13.12 -17.29 2.79
N GLU A 186 -12.37 -16.75 1.83
CA GLU A 186 -12.14 -17.42 0.54
C GLU A 186 -11.22 -18.64 0.70
N ILE A 187 -10.25 -18.55 1.62
CA ILE A 187 -9.26 -19.61 1.88
C ILE A 187 -9.46 -20.31 3.23
N ASN A 188 -10.36 -19.80 4.08
CA ASN A 188 -10.72 -20.36 5.37
C ASN A 188 -9.49 -20.67 6.25
N ASN A 189 -8.58 -19.70 6.37
CA ASN A 189 -7.34 -19.86 7.12
C ASN A 189 -7.60 -19.87 8.65
N PRO A 190 -6.78 -20.60 9.44
CA PRO A 190 -6.90 -20.58 10.90
C PRO A 190 -6.49 -19.21 11.45
N VAL A 191 -7.19 -18.76 12.49
CA VAL A 191 -6.95 -17.49 13.20
C VAL A 191 -6.82 -17.77 14.69
N ARG A 192 -5.94 -17.04 15.39
CA ARG A 192 -5.76 -17.19 16.84
C ARG A 192 -7.08 -16.89 17.57
N LYS A 193 -7.46 -17.75 18.51
CA LYS A 193 -8.76 -17.67 19.22
C LYS A 193 -8.94 -16.39 20.05
N ASP A 194 -7.85 -15.76 20.46
CA ASP A 194 -7.79 -14.49 21.20
C ASP A 194 -7.62 -13.28 20.28
N SER A 195 -7.47 -13.48 18.97
CA SER A 195 -7.43 -12.42 17.95
C SER A 195 -8.83 -11.89 17.68
N THR A 196 -9.45 -11.25 18.68
CA THR A 196 -10.79 -10.64 18.57
C THR A 196 -10.85 -9.45 17.60
N LEU A 197 -9.74 -9.05 16.97
CA LEU A 197 -9.56 -7.66 16.56
C LEU A 197 -9.60 -7.35 15.05
N TYR A 198 -9.42 -8.29 14.12
CA TYR A 198 -9.32 -7.91 12.70
C TYR A 198 -9.92 -8.96 11.75
N VAL A 199 -11.19 -9.30 11.94
CA VAL A 199 -11.99 -9.78 10.79
C VAL A 199 -12.24 -8.57 9.90
N VAL A 200 -11.26 -8.25 9.06
CA VAL A 200 -11.43 -7.23 8.05
C VAL A 200 -12.46 -7.78 7.07
N ASN A 201 -13.53 -7.02 6.83
CA ASN A 201 -14.63 -7.45 5.99
C ASN A 201 -14.14 -7.62 4.54
N THR A 202 -13.74 -8.84 4.18
CA THR A 202 -13.25 -9.21 2.84
C THR A 202 -14.33 -9.12 1.77
N ASN A 203 -15.59 -8.84 2.14
CA ASN A 203 -16.70 -8.69 1.20
C ASN A 203 -16.60 -7.43 0.33
N ARG A 204 -15.52 -6.63 0.46
CA ARG A 204 -15.27 -5.52 -0.46
C ARG A 204 -14.77 -6.05 -1.78
N GLU A 205 -15.50 -5.68 -2.83
CA GLU A 205 -15.11 -5.94 -4.21
C GLU A 205 -13.66 -5.49 -4.45
N LYS A 206 -12.78 -6.41 -4.83
CA LYS A 206 -11.38 -6.12 -5.17
C LYS A 206 -11.33 -5.34 -6.50
N PRO A 207 -10.27 -4.55 -6.76
CA PRO A 207 -10.06 -3.96 -8.08
C PRO A 207 -10.02 -5.05 -9.16
N THR A 208 -10.46 -4.72 -10.36
CA THR A 208 -10.57 -5.69 -11.46
C THR A 208 -9.19 -6.22 -11.80
N PHE A 209 -9.04 -7.54 -11.76
CA PHE A 209 -7.85 -8.25 -12.20
C PHE A 209 -8.01 -8.69 -13.65
N CYS A 210 -7.00 -8.46 -14.49
CA CYS A 210 -6.99 -8.84 -15.90
C CYS A 210 -5.97 -9.98 -16.11
N GLU A 211 -6.49 -11.20 -16.21
CA GLU A 211 -5.69 -12.41 -16.39
C GLU A 211 -4.87 -12.35 -17.68
N GLU A 212 -5.41 -11.82 -18.77
CA GLU A 212 -4.68 -11.72 -20.04
C GLU A 212 -3.45 -10.82 -19.92
N ARG A 213 -3.56 -9.70 -19.19
CA ARG A 213 -2.42 -8.82 -18.91
C ARG A 213 -1.38 -9.51 -18.04
N TRP A 214 -1.84 -10.18 -16.98
CA TRP A 214 -0.97 -10.97 -16.13
C TRP A 214 -0.22 -12.05 -16.93
N GLN A 215 -0.90 -12.72 -17.85
CA GLN A 215 -0.28 -13.77 -18.66
C GLN A 215 0.69 -13.21 -19.70
N ALA A 216 0.38 -12.08 -20.33
CA ALA A 216 1.21 -11.41 -21.32
C ALA A 216 2.48 -10.76 -20.75
N GLU A 217 2.57 -10.54 -19.44
CA GLU A 217 3.74 -9.97 -18.80
C GLU A 217 4.93 -10.93 -18.84
N THR A 218 6.03 -10.42 -19.40
CA THR A 218 7.33 -11.11 -19.48
C THR A 218 8.25 -10.79 -18.31
N SER A 219 7.85 -9.86 -17.42
CA SER A 219 8.55 -9.60 -16.16
C SER A 219 8.56 -10.89 -15.32
N CYS A 220 9.67 -11.16 -14.62
CA CYS A 220 9.83 -12.40 -13.85
C CYS A 220 8.66 -12.59 -12.88
N LYS A 221 7.71 -13.47 -13.24
CA LYS A 221 6.70 -14.08 -12.36
C LYS A 221 7.33 -15.03 -11.32
N ARG A 222 8.62 -14.85 -11.03
CA ARG A 222 9.41 -15.79 -10.23
C ARG A 222 8.91 -15.73 -8.79
N VAL A 223 8.48 -16.91 -8.34
CA VAL A 223 8.27 -17.35 -6.96
C VAL A 223 9.12 -16.54 -6.00
N ILE A 224 8.45 -16.00 -4.98
CA ILE A 224 9.04 -15.31 -3.83
C ILE A 224 10.26 -16.13 -3.38
N PRO A 225 11.50 -15.62 -3.52
CA PRO A 225 12.63 -16.29 -2.90
C PRO A 225 12.37 -16.34 -1.40
N ASP A 226 12.52 -17.49 -0.76
CA ASP A 226 12.38 -17.64 0.70
C ASP A 226 13.15 -16.56 1.48
N GLU A 227 14.21 -16.01 0.91
CA GLU A 227 15.00 -14.90 1.47
C GLU A 227 14.20 -13.60 1.69
N VAL A 228 13.14 -13.36 0.93
CA VAL A 228 12.24 -12.21 1.11
C VAL A 228 11.36 -12.41 2.35
N TYR A 229 10.90 -13.65 2.62
CA TYR A 229 10.18 -14.00 3.86
C TYR A 229 11.12 -14.15 5.07
N LYS A 230 12.36 -14.61 4.87
CA LYS A 230 13.34 -14.85 5.95
C LYS A 230 13.85 -13.57 6.64
N ARG A 231 13.54 -12.37 6.14
CA ARG A 231 13.96 -11.11 6.78
C ARG A 231 13.05 -10.63 7.93
N ALA A 232 11.95 -11.32 8.23
CA ALA A 232 11.10 -11.01 9.38
C ALA A 232 11.59 -11.61 10.72
N HIS A 233 12.68 -12.39 10.75
CA HIS A 233 13.20 -12.98 12.00
C HIS A 233 14.73 -12.88 12.13
N PHE A 234 15.14 -11.91 12.96
CA PHE A 234 16.27 -11.91 13.93
C PHE A 234 17.37 -10.83 13.81
N ASN A 235 17.42 -10.06 14.91
CA ASN A 235 18.54 -9.63 15.76
C ASN A 235 19.71 -8.84 15.16
N PHE A 236 19.63 -7.52 15.37
CA PHE A 236 20.70 -6.73 15.99
C PHE A 236 20.11 -5.84 17.08
#